data_AF-A0A7W3N6N6-F1
#
_entry.id   AF-A0A7W3N6N6-F1
#
_cell.length_a   1.000
_cell.length_b   1.000
_cell.length_c   1.000
_cell.angle_alpha   90.00
_cell.angle_beta   90.00
_cell.angle_gamma   90.00
#
_symmetry.space_group_name_H-M   'P 1'
#
loop_
_entity.id
_entity.type
_entity.pdbx_description
1 polymer ?
#
loop_
_entity_poly.entity_id
_entity_poly.type
_entity_poly.pdbx_seq_one_letter_code
_entity_poly.pdbx_strand_id
1 'polypeptide(L)'
;MNKWKIPGLVILSTILLSACSVNSNADKLYKQPKPLSAHVMLPETIKPRSIQVLEVHVMQENKTVDDAKSVQFKVWKKDVPRKVETVKAHYDGSMYKAKTTFKEDGIYYVKTDINARGEHILPTQQVAVGKLSKEELRSLQPAENETHHHHSHH
;
A
#
# COMPACT_ATOMS: atom_id res chain seq x y z
N MET A 1 -51.66 40.83 43.80
CA MET A 1 -51.16 41.28 42.47
C MET A 1 -49.72 41.76 42.61
N ASN A 2 -48.77 40.83 42.67
CA ASN A 2 -47.34 41.09 42.78
C ASN A 2 -46.72 41.03 41.36
N LYS A 3 -46.09 42.12 40.95
CA LYS A 3 -45.56 42.27 39.58
C LYS A 3 -44.14 41.68 39.51
N TRP A 4 -44.04 40.58 38.78
CA TRP A 4 -42.83 39.94 38.30
C TRP A 4 -42.07 40.89 37.34
N LYS A 5 -40.78 41.15 37.59
CA LYS A 5 -39.89 41.92 36.70
C LYS A 5 -38.47 41.35 36.70
N ILE A 6 -38.21 40.39 35.82
CA ILE A 6 -36.91 40.09 35.21
C ILE A 6 -37.30 39.66 33.78
N PRO A 7 -36.75 40.22 32.69
CA PRO A 7 -35.31 40.18 32.40
C PRO A 7 -34.73 41.35 31.59
N GLY A 8 -33.59 41.89 32.04
CA GLY A 8 -32.83 42.92 31.32
C GLY A 8 -31.37 42.51 31.09
N LEU A 9 -31.10 41.24 30.79
CA LEU A 9 -29.74 40.75 30.57
C LEU A 9 -29.75 39.54 29.61
N VAL A 10 -30.09 39.73 28.33
CA VAL A 10 -29.94 38.67 27.32
C VAL A 10 -29.39 39.17 25.97
N ILE A 11 -29.16 40.46 25.75
CA ILE A 11 -28.89 40.94 24.38
C ILE A 11 -27.67 41.87 24.35
N LEU A 12 -26.44 41.32 24.30
CA LEU A 12 -25.31 42.07 23.71
C LEU A 12 -24.07 41.26 23.26
N SER A 13 -24.06 39.92 23.26
CA SER A 13 -22.80 39.20 22.98
C SER A 13 -22.92 38.06 21.96
N THR A 14 -23.45 38.35 20.77
CA THR A 14 -23.50 37.38 19.65
C THR A 14 -23.13 37.95 18.28
N ILE A 15 -22.32 39.00 18.20
CA ILE A 15 -21.84 39.52 16.91
C ILE A 15 -20.34 39.81 16.97
N LEU A 16 -19.49 38.77 17.00
CA LEU A 16 -18.07 38.85 16.61
C LEU A 16 -17.52 37.49 16.15
N LEU A 17 -18.27 36.71 15.35
CA LEU A 17 -17.67 35.61 14.58
C LEU A 17 -17.79 35.92 13.09
N SER A 18 -16.93 36.82 12.63
CA SER A 18 -16.65 37.01 11.21
C SER A 18 -15.15 36.98 11.01
N ALA A 19 -14.74 36.28 9.94
CA ALA A 19 -13.38 36.16 9.41
C ALA A 19 -12.49 35.05 10.01
N CYS A 20 -12.89 33.80 9.82
CA CYS A 20 -11.97 32.83 9.21
C CYS A 20 -12.52 32.47 7.83
N SER A 21 -12.27 33.35 6.85
CA SER A 21 -12.35 32.91 5.45
C SER A 21 -11.08 32.10 5.21
N VAL A 22 -11.19 30.78 5.30
CA VAL A 22 -10.13 29.88 4.84
C VAL A 22 -9.98 30.14 3.34
N ASN A 23 -8.91 30.84 2.98
CA ASN A 23 -8.59 31.10 1.60
C ASN A 23 -8.26 29.75 0.94
N SER A 24 -9.19 29.22 0.14
CA SER A 24 -9.10 27.93 -0.56
C SER A 24 -7.98 27.85 -1.62
N ASN A 25 -7.12 28.88 -1.68
CA ASN A 25 -5.94 28.93 -2.53
C ASN A 25 -4.64 28.62 -1.79
N ALA A 26 -4.67 28.43 -0.47
CA ALA A 26 -3.49 28.05 0.31
C ALA A 26 -2.91 26.70 -0.14
N ASP A 27 -3.74 25.77 -0.62
CA ASP A 27 -3.33 24.44 -1.08
C ASP A 27 -2.39 24.48 -2.30
N LYS A 28 -2.44 25.55 -3.12
CA LYS A 28 -1.58 25.69 -4.32
C LYS A 28 -0.18 26.22 -4.01
N LEU A 29 0.05 26.78 -2.82
CA LEU A 29 1.34 27.34 -2.42
C LEU A 29 2.24 26.32 -1.70
N TYR A 30 1.70 25.18 -1.27
CA TYR A 30 2.47 24.10 -0.69
C TYR A 30 2.89 23.11 -1.77
N LYS A 31 4.17 23.11 -2.16
CA LYS A 31 4.76 21.95 -2.85
C LYS A 31 4.75 20.77 -1.87
N GLN A 32 3.73 19.93 -1.97
CA GLN A 32 3.71 18.65 -1.27
C GLN A 32 4.84 17.76 -1.85
N PRO A 33 5.77 17.24 -1.01
CA PRO A 33 6.76 16.31 -1.50
C PRO A 33 6.07 15.09 -2.12
N LYS A 34 6.54 14.63 -3.29
CA LYS A 34 5.97 13.42 -3.89
C LYS A 34 6.32 12.21 -3.01
N PRO A 35 5.36 11.30 -2.76
CA PRO A 35 5.62 10.13 -1.92
C PRO A 35 6.61 9.18 -2.60
N LEU A 36 7.24 8.36 -1.79
CA LEU A 36 8.04 7.23 -2.26
C LEU A 36 7.15 6.26 -3.05
N SER A 37 7.65 5.80 -4.19
CA SER A 37 7.01 4.80 -5.04
C SER A 37 7.97 3.64 -5.28
N ALA A 38 7.41 2.45 -5.46
CA ALA A 38 8.18 1.26 -5.76
C ALA A 38 7.47 0.40 -6.79
N HIS A 39 8.20 0.03 -7.84
CA HIS A 39 7.74 -0.90 -8.86
C HIS A 39 8.49 -2.22 -8.69
N VAL A 40 7.79 -3.23 -8.20
CA VAL A 40 8.33 -4.59 -8.06
C VAL A 40 8.18 -5.29 -9.40
N MET A 41 9.28 -5.81 -9.93
CA MET A 41 9.35 -6.46 -11.24
C MET A 41 9.40 -7.97 -11.03
N LEU A 42 8.30 -8.64 -11.30
CA LEU A 42 8.19 -10.09 -11.24
C LEU A 42 7.63 -10.60 -12.57
N PRO A 43 8.16 -11.71 -13.11
CA PRO A 43 7.51 -12.39 -14.22
C PRO A 43 6.19 -12.99 -13.75
N GLU A 44 5.22 -13.11 -14.66
CA GLU A 44 3.90 -13.69 -14.35
C GLU A 44 4.01 -15.14 -13.84
N THR A 45 4.96 -15.90 -14.39
CA THR A 45 5.22 -17.29 -14.02
C THR A 45 6.71 -17.53 -13.74
N ILE A 46 6.99 -18.19 -12.63
CA ILE A 46 8.34 -18.52 -12.17
C ILE A 46 8.55 -20.04 -12.19
N LYS A 47 9.74 -20.50 -12.61
CA LYS A 47 10.09 -21.93 -12.48
C LYS A 47 10.48 -22.27 -11.04
N PRO A 48 9.94 -23.35 -10.44
CA PRO A 48 10.32 -23.80 -9.12
C PRO A 48 11.76 -24.32 -9.13
N ARG A 49 12.39 -24.37 -7.96
CA ARG A 49 13.73 -24.94 -7.69
C ARG A 49 14.85 -24.34 -8.55
N SER A 50 14.64 -23.11 -9.01
CA SER A 50 15.63 -22.34 -9.74
C SER A 50 15.88 -21.02 -9.03
N ILE A 51 17.11 -20.52 -9.15
CA ILE A 51 17.47 -19.21 -8.61
C ILE A 51 16.68 -18.16 -9.39
N GLN A 52 15.98 -17.31 -8.65
CA GLN A 52 15.26 -16.18 -9.19
C GLN A 52 15.81 -14.89 -8.62
N VAL A 53 15.88 -13.87 -9.46
CA VAL A 53 16.28 -12.52 -9.08
C VAL A 53 15.00 -11.71 -8.90
N LEU A 54 14.74 -11.27 -7.68
CA LEU A 54 13.69 -10.31 -7.37
C LEU A 54 14.26 -8.90 -7.55
N GLU A 55 13.51 -8.05 -8.24
CA GLU A 55 13.94 -6.70 -8.58
C GLU A 55 12.86 -5.69 -8.15
N VAL A 56 13.29 -4.56 -7.61
CA VAL A 56 12.40 -3.44 -7.28
C VAL A 56 13.08 -2.12 -7.62
N HIS A 57 12.37 -1.31 -8.39
CA HIS A 57 12.77 0.06 -8.70
C HIS A 57 12.09 1.01 -7.71
N VAL A 58 12.89 1.67 -6.88
CA VAL A 58 12.41 2.63 -5.89
C VAL A 58 12.62 4.04 -6.44
N MET A 59 11.56 4.83 -6.43
CA MET A 59 11.53 6.17 -7.01
C MET A 59 10.89 7.17 -6.08
N GLN A 60 11.39 8.40 -6.13
CA GLN A 60 10.75 9.56 -5.52
C GLN A 60 11.02 10.77 -6.41
N GLU A 61 10.00 11.60 -6.64
CA GLU A 61 10.12 12.78 -7.50
C GLU A 61 10.69 12.48 -8.91
N ASN A 62 10.28 11.35 -9.50
CA ASN A 62 10.77 10.88 -10.79
C ASN A 62 12.29 10.59 -10.84
N LYS A 63 12.95 10.46 -9.68
CA LYS A 63 14.35 10.06 -9.55
C LYS A 63 14.45 8.69 -8.88
N THR A 64 15.43 7.89 -9.30
CA THR A 64 15.79 6.66 -8.60
C THR A 64 16.28 6.98 -7.19
N VAL A 65 15.89 6.16 -6.22
CA VAL A 65 16.33 6.23 -4.82
C VAL A 65 17.37 5.14 -4.60
N ASP A 66 18.65 5.49 -4.63
CA ASP A 66 19.79 4.59 -4.43
C ASP A 66 20.31 4.59 -2.97
N ASP A 67 19.75 5.45 -2.14
CA ASP A 67 20.13 5.71 -0.75
C ASP A 67 19.13 5.14 0.28
N ALA A 68 18.37 4.10 -0.07
CA ALA A 68 17.43 3.49 0.85
C ALA A 68 18.15 2.88 2.07
N LYS A 69 17.64 3.16 3.28
CA LYS A 69 18.18 2.60 4.53
C LYS A 69 18.07 1.07 4.55
N SER A 70 16.96 0.55 4.04
CA SER A 70 16.78 -0.90 3.86
C SER A 70 15.79 -1.22 2.76
N VAL A 71 16.09 -2.26 1.99
CA VAL A 71 15.15 -2.92 1.08
C VAL A 71 15.21 -4.41 1.34
N GLN A 72 14.07 -5.00 1.70
CA GLN A 72 13.96 -6.44 2.02
C GLN A 72 12.76 -7.04 1.32
N PHE A 73 12.94 -8.18 0.67
CA PHE A 73 11.85 -8.98 0.15
C PHE A 73 11.42 -9.99 1.21
N LYS A 74 10.12 -10.04 1.47
CA LYS A 74 9.43 -11.02 2.32
C LYS A 74 8.59 -11.89 1.42
N VAL A 75 8.89 -13.18 1.39
CA VAL A 75 8.26 -14.16 0.49
C VAL A 75 7.57 -15.23 1.30
N TRP A 76 6.31 -15.53 1.00
CA TRP A 76 5.58 -16.65 1.60
C TRP A 76 4.62 -17.28 0.61
N LYS A 77 4.37 -18.58 0.79
CA LYS A 77 3.37 -19.33 0.01
C LYS A 77 1.98 -19.04 0.57
N LYS A 78 0.97 -18.90 -0.29
CA LYS A 78 -0.40 -18.51 0.08
C LYS A 78 -1.04 -19.46 1.10
N ASP A 79 -0.77 -20.75 0.99
CA ASP A 79 -1.26 -21.83 1.87
C ASP A 79 -0.52 -21.91 3.21
N VAL A 80 0.71 -21.38 3.31
CA VAL A 80 1.54 -21.40 4.53
C VAL A 80 2.04 -19.99 4.89
N PRO A 81 1.15 -19.04 5.26
CA PRO A 81 1.52 -17.64 5.48
C PRO A 81 2.45 -17.40 6.68
N ARG A 82 2.56 -18.36 7.60
CA ARG A 82 3.47 -18.27 8.75
C ARG A 82 4.93 -18.51 8.39
N LYS A 83 5.22 -19.10 7.22
CA LYS A 83 6.58 -19.43 6.78
C LYS A 83 7.07 -18.35 5.82
N VAL A 84 7.56 -17.25 6.39
CA VAL A 84 8.08 -16.09 5.65
C VAL A 84 9.59 -16.20 5.50
N GLU A 85 10.07 -16.22 4.27
CA GLU A 85 11.49 -16.04 3.95
C GLU A 85 11.78 -14.54 3.77
N THR A 86 12.82 -14.03 4.41
CA THR A 86 13.23 -12.62 4.26
C THR A 86 14.61 -12.56 3.63
N VAL A 87 14.74 -11.77 2.57
CA VAL A 87 15.98 -11.63 1.80
C VAL A 87 16.31 -10.15 1.62
N LYS A 88 17.51 -9.75 2.04
CA LYS A 88 17.99 -8.38 1.89
C LYS A 88 18.40 -8.11 0.44
N ALA A 89 17.92 -7.00 -0.11
CA ALA A 89 18.27 -6.57 -1.44
C ALA A 89 19.52 -5.67 -1.43
N HIS A 90 20.28 -5.70 -2.52
CA HIS A 90 21.43 -4.83 -2.77
C HIS A 90 21.17 -3.97 -4.00
N TYR A 91 21.56 -2.70 -3.94
CA TYR A 91 21.48 -1.80 -5.09
C TYR A 91 22.58 -2.17 -6.09
N ASP A 92 22.22 -2.37 -7.37
CA ASP A 92 23.16 -2.79 -8.41
C ASP A 92 23.64 -1.64 -9.32
N GLY A 93 23.28 -0.40 -9.00
CA GLY A 93 23.49 0.78 -9.85
C GLY A 93 22.23 1.21 -10.60
N SER A 94 21.19 0.38 -10.65
CA SER A 94 19.91 0.68 -11.29
C SER A 94 18.71 0.42 -10.37
N MET A 95 18.70 -0.75 -9.71
CA MET A 95 17.58 -1.25 -8.92
C MET A 95 18.09 -2.02 -7.71
N TYR A 96 17.19 -2.29 -6.75
CA TYR A 96 17.50 -3.21 -5.67
C TYR A 96 17.18 -4.64 -6.07
N LYS A 97 18.15 -5.54 -5.86
CA LYS A 97 18.07 -6.94 -6.28
C LYS A 97 18.34 -7.90 -5.14
N ALA A 98 17.61 -9.00 -5.11
CA ALA A 98 17.86 -10.12 -4.20
C ALA A 98 17.69 -11.45 -4.94
N LYS A 99 18.47 -12.46 -4.55
CA LYS A 99 18.31 -13.83 -5.05
C LYS A 99 17.46 -14.64 -4.08
N THR A 100 16.47 -15.35 -4.59
CA THR A 100 15.68 -16.33 -3.81
C THR A 100 15.46 -17.60 -4.63
N THR A 101 14.89 -18.64 -4.02
CA THR A 101 14.54 -19.87 -4.70
C THR A 101 13.20 -20.38 -4.17
N PHE A 102 12.20 -20.43 -5.05
CA PHE A 102 10.89 -20.98 -4.73
C PHE A 102 10.94 -22.50 -4.82
N LYS A 103 10.72 -23.22 -3.71
CA LYS A 103 10.97 -24.67 -3.63
C LYS A 103 9.82 -25.53 -4.17
N GLU A 104 8.61 -25.01 -4.08
CA GLU A 104 7.37 -25.71 -4.39
C GLU A 104 6.57 -24.93 -5.42
N ASP A 105 5.72 -25.65 -6.12
CA ASP A 105 4.73 -25.08 -6.99
C ASP A 105 3.63 -24.43 -6.14
N GLY A 106 3.04 -23.37 -6.69
CA GLY A 106 1.87 -22.73 -6.13
C GLY A 106 1.91 -21.21 -6.18
N ILE A 107 0.97 -20.60 -5.47
CA ILE A 107 0.86 -19.15 -5.37
C ILE A 107 1.71 -18.61 -4.23
N TYR A 108 2.54 -17.62 -4.54
CA TYR A 108 3.36 -16.91 -3.57
C TYR A 108 3.00 -15.43 -3.51
N TYR A 109 3.24 -14.83 -2.34
CA TYR A 109 3.26 -13.39 -2.16
C TYR A 109 4.70 -12.92 -1.98
N VAL A 110 5.04 -11.82 -2.63
CA VAL A 110 6.31 -11.11 -2.52
C VAL A 110 5.99 -9.70 -2.02
N LYS A 111 6.30 -9.43 -0.76
CA LYS A 111 6.18 -8.11 -0.14
C LYS A 111 7.54 -7.47 -0.02
N THR A 112 7.66 -6.23 -0.44
CA THR A 112 8.91 -5.49 -0.30
C THR A 112 8.78 -4.50 0.85
N ASP A 113 9.65 -4.61 1.84
CA ASP A 113 9.77 -3.71 2.99
C ASP A 113 10.87 -2.70 2.67
N ILE A 114 10.46 -1.45 2.41
CA ILE A 114 11.34 -0.38 1.92
C ILE A 114 11.31 0.76 2.93
N ASN A 115 12.46 1.06 3.51
CA ASN A 115 12.66 2.24 4.36
C ASN A 115 13.65 3.17 3.66
N ALA A 116 13.19 4.34 3.22
CA ALA A 116 14.03 5.33 2.54
C ALA A 116 13.53 6.75 2.84
N ARG A 117 14.46 7.69 3.05
CA ARG A 117 14.16 9.13 3.18
C ARG A 117 13.05 9.50 4.19
N GLY A 118 12.92 8.71 5.25
CA GLY A 118 11.91 8.91 6.30
C GLY A 118 10.55 8.26 6.02
N GLU A 119 10.38 7.62 4.86
CA GLU A 119 9.19 6.88 4.48
C GLU A 119 9.40 5.37 4.59
N HIS A 120 8.30 4.68 4.89
CA HIS A 120 8.24 3.21 4.94
C HIS A 120 7.07 2.74 4.08
N ILE A 121 7.36 2.07 2.96
CA ILE A 121 6.35 1.53 2.05
C ILE A 121 6.46 0.01 1.94
N LEU A 122 5.32 -0.63 1.68
CA LEU A 122 5.15 -2.08 1.77
C LEU A 122 4.42 -2.69 0.55
N PRO A 123 4.85 -2.43 -0.70
CA PRO A 123 4.21 -3.01 -1.88
C PRO A 123 4.22 -4.54 -1.82
N THR A 124 3.11 -5.17 -2.19
CA THR A 124 2.95 -6.62 -2.20
C THR A 124 2.44 -7.05 -3.58
N GLN A 125 3.07 -8.07 -4.16
CA GLN A 125 2.65 -8.70 -5.41
C GLN A 125 2.42 -10.19 -5.20
N GLN A 126 1.56 -10.76 -6.03
CA GLN A 126 1.29 -12.19 -6.10
C GLN A 126 1.99 -12.75 -7.34
N VAL A 127 2.56 -13.95 -7.24
CA VAL A 127 3.23 -14.61 -8.36
C VAL A 127 2.92 -16.10 -8.37
N ALA A 128 2.74 -16.66 -9.57
CA ALA A 128 2.57 -18.08 -9.77
C ALA A 128 3.93 -18.76 -9.96
N VAL A 129 4.19 -19.81 -9.19
CA VAL A 129 5.41 -20.63 -9.30
C VAL A 129 5.04 -22.01 -9.79
N GLY A 130 5.68 -22.48 -10.85
CA GLY A 130 5.48 -23.82 -11.39
C GLY A 130 4.06 -24.03 -11.91
N LYS A 131 3.54 -25.24 -11.72
CA LYS A 131 2.21 -25.63 -12.15
C LYS A 131 1.22 -25.46 -11.00
N LEU A 132 0.24 -24.59 -11.20
CA LEU A 132 -0.83 -24.39 -10.23
C LEU A 132 -1.82 -25.56 -10.22
N SER A 133 -2.36 -25.86 -9.03
CA SER A 133 -3.50 -26.78 -8.90
C SER A 133 -4.78 -26.17 -9.49
N LYS A 134 -5.82 -27.01 -9.71
CA LYS A 134 -7.11 -26.51 -10.19
C LYS A 134 -7.73 -25.53 -9.19
N GLU A 135 -7.53 -25.77 -7.91
CA GLU A 135 -7.99 -24.96 -6.79
C GLU A 135 -7.28 -23.60 -6.79
N GLU A 136 -5.96 -23.57 -7.00
CA GLU A 136 -5.19 -22.34 -7.11
C GLU A 136 -5.60 -21.50 -8.33
N LEU A 137 -5.77 -22.14 -9.49
CA LEU A 137 -6.28 -21.51 -10.71
C LEU A 137 -7.66 -20.87 -10.50
N ARG A 138 -8.60 -21.58 -9.85
CA ARG A 138 -9.92 -21.03 -9.48
C ARG A 138 -9.80 -19.83 -8.55
N SER A 139 -8.83 -19.86 -7.64
CA SER A 139 -8.60 -18.76 -6.70
C SER A 139 -7.97 -17.50 -7.32
N LEU A 140 -7.53 -17.58 -8.58
CA LEU A 140 -7.00 -16.45 -9.35
C LEU A 140 -8.05 -15.81 -10.27
N GLN A 141 -9.16 -16.50 -10.53
CA GLN A 141 -10.27 -15.94 -11.31
C GLN A 141 -11.05 -14.96 -10.44
N PRO A 142 -11.39 -13.75 -10.94
CA PRO A 142 -12.44 -12.94 -10.34
C PRO A 142 -13.69 -13.81 -10.21
N ALA A 143 -14.41 -13.71 -9.09
CA ALA A 143 -15.62 -14.49 -8.87
C ALA A 143 -16.70 -14.10 -9.89
N GLU A 144 -16.73 -14.78 -11.04
CA GLU A 144 -17.88 -14.78 -11.95
C GLU A 144 -18.74 -16.02 -11.63
N ASN A 145 -20.02 -15.75 -11.36
CA ASN A 145 -21.10 -16.65 -10.91
C ASN A 145 -21.22 -16.91 -9.40
N GLU A 146 -21.57 -15.87 -8.66
CA GLU A 146 -22.57 -15.99 -7.59
C GLU A 146 -23.70 -15.00 -7.93
N THR A 147 -24.83 -15.52 -8.40
CA THR A 147 -26.05 -14.75 -8.63
C THR A 147 -26.46 -14.00 -7.37
N HIS A 148 -26.37 -12.68 -7.38
CA HIS A 148 -26.85 -11.81 -6.32
C HIS A 148 -28.37 -11.88 -6.21
N HIS A 149 -28.86 -12.76 -5.34
CA HIS A 149 -30.17 -12.62 -4.74
C HIS A 149 -30.15 -11.47 -3.72
N HIS A 150 -31.04 -10.51 -3.95
CA HIS A 150 -31.72 -9.62 -3.00
C HIS A 150 -31.05 -9.37 -1.65
N HIS A 151 -30.77 -8.11 -1.33
CA HIS A 151 -31.34 -7.49 -0.13
C HIS A 151 -31.42 -5.97 -0.34
N SER A 152 -32.65 -5.51 -0.57
CA SER A 152 -33.08 -4.14 -0.33
C SER A 152 -33.03 -3.88 1.18
N HIS A 153 -32.46 -2.76 1.58
CA HIS A 153 -32.77 -2.17 2.89
C HIS A 153 -33.02 -0.67 2.72
N HIS A 154 -34.09 -0.27 3.39
CA HIS A 154 -34.61 1.08 3.61
C HIS A 154 -33.56 2.09 4.05
#